data_AF-A0A920UIG0-F1
#
_entry.id   AF-A0A920UIG0-F1
#
_cell.length_a   1.000
_cell.length_b   1.000
_cell.length_c   1.000
_cell.angle_alpha   90.00
_cell.angle_beta   90.00
_cell.angle_gamma   90.00
#
_symmetry.space_group_name_H-M   'P 1'
#
loop_
_entity.id
_entity.type
_entity.pdbx_description
1 polymer ?
#
loop_
_entity_poly.entity_id
_entity_poly.type
_entity_poly.pdbx_seq_one_letter_code
_entity_poly.pdbx_strand_id
1 'polypeptide(L)'
;MWVQYLKKFHLSLEKKETWFNRKPKKYPPQNNQAKGLSAAKFIQALNSFIPDDAIVSADIGNHRLWVCDQLNVTQPEGLLQSCEFDAMGFSLPAAIGASIAFPGKKIFSISGDGGFVHTLENSV
;
A
#
# COMPACT_ATOMS: atom_id res chain seq x y z
N MET A 1 -11.52 2.22 42.01
CA MET A 1 -12.41 3.30 41.55
C MET A 1 -12.57 3.35 40.03
N TRP A 2 -11.49 3.39 39.23
CA TRP A 2 -11.59 3.49 37.76
C TRP A 2 -12.01 2.21 37.02
N VAL A 3 -11.73 1.02 37.58
CA VAL A 3 -12.15 -0.28 37.00
C VAL A 3 -13.68 -0.41 36.91
N GLN A 4 -14.44 0.19 37.84
CA GLN A 4 -15.90 0.20 37.79
C GLN A 4 -16.43 1.12 36.69
N TYR A 5 -15.71 2.20 36.38
CA TYR A 5 -16.05 3.14 35.31
C TYR A 5 -15.92 2.49 33.92
N LEU A 6 -14.89 1.66 33.71
CA LEU A 6 -14.69 0.92 32.45
C LEU A 6 -15.79 -0.13 32.20
N LYS A 7 -16.26 -0.80 33.26
CA LYS A 7 -17.39 -1.74 33.17
C LYS A 7 -18.69 -1.05 32.75
N LYS A 8 -18.92 0.21 33.17
CA LYS A 8 -20.08 1.02 32.76
C LYS A 8 -20.13 1.27 31.25
N PHE A 9 -18.97 1.36 30.59
CA PHE A 9 -18.84 1.60 29.14
C PHE A 9 -18.52 0.33 28.32
N HIS A 10 -18.59 -0.86 28.93
CA HIS A 10 -18.27 -2.14 28.27
C HIS A 10 -16.85 -2.16 27.65
N LEU A 11 -15.92 -1.37 28.20
CA LEU A 11 -14.55 -1.29 27.70
C LEU A 11 -13.74 -2.44 28.33
N SER A 12 -13.31 -3.38 27.49
CA SER A 12 -12.42 -4.47 27.90
C SER A 12 -11.03 -3.93 28.23
N LEU A 13 -10.51 -4.36 29.39
CA LEU A 13 -9.11 -4.16 29.80
C LEU A 13 -8.18 -5.24 29.25
N GLU A 14 -8.70 -6.19 28.48
CA GLU A 14 -7.86 -7.19 27.81
C GLU A 14 -6.84 -6.47 26.94
N LYS A 15 -5.60 -6.92 27.07
CA LYS A 15 -4.48 -6.45 26.26
C LYS A 15 -4.79 -6.85 24.82
N LYS A 16 -5.43 -5.96 24.07
CA LYS A 16 -5.59 -6.11 22.63
C LYS A 16 -4.18 -6.30 22.06
N GLU A 17 -4.01 -7.28 21.17
CA GLU A 17 -2.74 -7.42 20.48
C GLU A 17 -2.34 -6.07 19.90
N THR A 18 -1.07 -5.72 20.09
CA THR A 18 -0.52 -4.50 19.49
C THR A 18 -0.65 -4.62 17.98
N TRP A 19 -0.98 -3.51 17.32
CA TRP A 19 -1.15 -3.47 15.86
C TRP A 19 0.08 -4.00 15.11
N PHE A 20 1.27 -3.90 15.70
CA PHE A 20 2.53 -4.46 15.22
C PHE A 20 2.51 -5.99 15.06
N ASN A 21 1.84 -6.73 15.96
CA ASN A 21 1.80 -8.19 15.93
C ASN A 21 0.60 -8.72 15.12
N ARG A 22 -0.34 -7.84 14.79
CA ARG A 22 -1.54 -8.19 14.05
C ARG A 22 -1.19 -8.41 12.59
N LYS A 23 -1.27 -9.65 12.11
CA LYS A 23 -1.28 -9.93 10.67
C LYS A 23 -2.59 -9.42 10.08
N PRO A 24 -2.60 -8.40 9.19
CA PRO A 24 -3.83 -7.94 8.57
C PRO A 24 -4.45 -9.09 7.79
N LYS A 25 -5.77 -9.26 7.94
CA LYS A 25 -6.50 -10.28 7.19
C LYS A 25 -6.54 -9.83 5.73
N LYS A 26 -5.89 -10.58 4.84
CA LYS A 26 -6.00 -10.35 3.40
C LYS A 26 -7.39 -10.77 2.95
N TYR A 27 -8.10 -9.87 2.28
CA TYR A 27 -9.37 -10.22 1.65
C TYR A 27 -9.10 -10.84 0.28
N PRO A 28 -9.86 -11.86 -0.16
CA PRO A 28 -9.76 -12.30 -1.54
C PRO A 28 -10.09 -11.11 -2.45
N PRO A 29 -9.38 -10.93 -3.57
CA PRO A 29 -9.61 -9.80 -4.48
C PRO A 29 -11.07 -9.82 -4.96
N GLN A 30 -11.88 -8.91 -4.45
CA GLN A 30 -13.29 -8.81 -4.80
C GLN A 30 -13.41 -8.06 -6.12
N ASN A 31 -13.77 -8.76 -7.19
CA ASN A 31 -14.23 -8.11 -8.42
C ASN A 31 -15.03 -9.08 -9.31
N ASN A 32 -16.00 -8.54 -10.04
CA ASN A 32 -16.79 -9.25 -11.04
C ASN A 32 -15.90 -9.62 -12.24
N GLN A 33 -15.74 -10.91 -12.51
CA GLN A 33 -14.97 -11.42 -13.67
C GLN A 33 -15.56 -10.98 -15.03
N ALA A 34 -16.81 -10.53 -15.05
CA ALA A 34 -17.58 -10.29 -16.26
C ALA A 34 -17.22 -9.00 -17.04
N LYS A 35 -16.34 -8.11 -16.54
CA LYS A 35 -16.06 -6.80 -17.16
C LYS A 35 -14.58 -6.38 -17.15
N GLY A 36 -13.66 -7.32 -17.36
CA GLY A 36 -12.23 -7.01 -17.59
C GLY A 36 -11.29 -7.37 -16.44
N LEU A 37 -10.06 -6.83 -16.48
CA LEU A 37 -9.02 -7.12 -15.50
C LEU A 37 -9.28 -6.39 -14.18
N SER A 38 -9.37 -7.15 -13.11
CA SER A 38 -9.50 -6.58 -11.76
C SER A 38 -8.17 -6.04 -11.25
N ALA A 39 -8.17 -4.79 -10.79
CA ALA A 39 -7.01 -4.18 -10.14
C ALA A 39 -6.53 -5.01 -8.94
N ALA A 40 -7.43 -5.50 -8.08
CA ALA A 40 -7.05 -6.35 -6.95
C ALA A 40 -6.38 -7.66 -7.38
N LYS A 41 -6.88 -8.30 -8.45
CA LYS A 41 -6.25 -9.51 -9.01
C LYS A 41 -4.92 -9.20 -9.70
N PHE A 42 -4.81 -8.05 -10.36
CA PHE A 42 -3.58 -7.60 -10.98
C PHE A 42 -2.47 -7.39 -9.94
N ILE A 43 -2.75 -6.67 -8.85
CA ILE A 43 -1.79 -6.49 -7.75
C ILE A 43 -1.43 -7.84 -7.11
N GLN A 44 -2.41 -8.72 -6.90
CA GLN A 44 -2.13 -10.05 -6.36
C GLN A 44 -1.18 -10.85 -7.26
N ALA A 45 -1.39 -10.81 -8.58
CA ALA A 45 -0.54 -11.50 -9.55
C ALA A 45 0.86 -10.88 -9.64
N LEU A 46 1.00 -9.55 -9.47
CA LEU A 46 2.30 -8.87 -9.45
C LEU A 46 3.24 -9.42 -8.37
N ASN A 47 2.71 -9.90 -7.24
CA ASN A 47 3.54 -10.49 -6.18
C ASN A 47 4.41 -11.66 -6.66
N SER A 48 4.02 -12.37 -7.71
CA SER A 48 4.83 -13.47 -8.28
C SER A 48 6.01 -12.98 -9.13
N PHE A 49 6.05 -11.69 -9.46
CA PHE A 49 7.08 -11.08 -10.32
C PHE A 49 7.97 -10.08 -9.59
N ILE A 50 7.53 -9.57 -8.44
CA ILE A 50 8.28 -8.63 -7.61
C ILE A 50 9.22 -9.42 -6.70
N PRO A 51 10.55 -9.22 -6.80
CA PRO A 51 11.50 -9.82 -5.87
C PRO A 51 11.29 -9.37 -4.41
N ASP A 52 11.62 -10.23 -3.45
CA ASP A 52 11.46 -9.94 -2.03
C ASP A 52 12.31 -8.76 -1.51
N ASP A 53 13.34 -8.33 -2.23
CA ASP A 53 14.20 -7.20 -1.89
C ASP A 53 13.89 -5.92 -2.68
N ALA A 54 12.85 -5.96 -3.52
CA ALA A 54 12.44 -4.83 -4.35
C ALA A 54 11.82 -3.69 -3.52
N ILE A 55 11.85 -2.50 -4.11
CA ILE A 55 11.17 -1.32 -3.56
C ILE A 55 10.00 -0.99 -4.49
N VAL A 56 8.81 -0.90 -3.93
CA VAL A 56 7.60 -0.51 -4.64
C VAL A 56 7.19 0.88 -4.17
N SER A 57 6.90 1.77 -5.11
CA SER A 57 6.22 3.03 -4.83
C SER A 57 4.77 2.93 -5.28
N ALA A 58 3.86 3.50 -4.50
CA ALA A 58 2.43 3.47 -4.78
C ALA A 58 1.84 4.87 -4.74
N ASP A 59 1.03 5.18 -5.73
CA ASP A 59 0.39 6.49 -5.86
C ASP A 59 -0.93 6.54 -5.07
N ILE A 60 -1.50 7.74 -5.01
CA ILE A 60 -2.73 7.99 -4.28
C ILE A 60 -3.93 7.88 -5.22
N GLY A 61 -4.95 7.15 -4.76
CA GLY A 61 -6.19 6.89 -5.47
C GLY A 61 -6.82 5.59 -5.01
N ASN A 62 -7.92 5.17 -5.64
CA ASN A 62 -8.61 3.92 -5.28
C ASN A 62 -7.69 2.70 -5.36
N HIS A 63 -6.71 2.72 -6.26
CA HIS A 63 -5.76 1.64 -6.43
C HIS A 63 -4.87 1.38 -5.20
N ARG A 64 -4.66 2.41 -4.38
CA ARG A 64 -3.92 2.33 -3.11
C ARG A 64 -4.50 1.28 -2.16
N LEU A 65 -5.84 1.17 -2.09
CA LEU A 65 -6.49 0.20 -1.21
C LEU A 65 -6.13 -1.23 -1.60
N TRP A 66 -6.06 -1.52 -2.90
CA TRP A 66 -5.66 -2.85 -3.39
C TRP A 66 -4.17 -3.08 -3.23
N VAL A 67 -3.33 -2.05 -3.35
CA VAL A 67 -1.89 -2.16 -3.02
C VAL A 67 -1.73 -2.53 -1.55
N CYS A 68 -2.34 -1.80 -0.62
CA CYS A 68 -2.21 -2.09 0.81
C CYS A 68 -2.77 -3.45 1.22
N ASP A 69 -3.83 -3.93 0.57
CA ASP A 69 -4.48 -5.21 0.92
C ASP A 69 -3.80 -6.43 0.25
N GLN A 70 -3.36 -6.29 -1.02
CA GLN A 70 -2.91 -7.41 -1.83
C GLN A 70 -1.39 -7.50 -1.98
N LEU A 71 -0.67 -6.39 -2.02
CA LEU A 71 0.79 -6.39 -2.23
C LEU A 71 1.51 -7.08 -1.05
N ASN A 72 2.51 -7.88 -1.35
CA ASN A 72 3.42 -8.44 -0.37
C ASN A 72 4.58 -7.47 -0.18
N VAL A 73 4.70 -6.90 1.01
CA VAL A 73 5.85 -6.10 1.42
C VAL A 73 6.66 -6.93 2.40
N THR A 74 7.83 -7.35 1.95
CA THR A 74 8.73 -8.31 2.63
C THR A 74 9.86 -7.63 3.40
N GLN A 75 10.06 -6.32 3.19
CA GLN A 75 11.10 -5.51 3.84
C GLN A 75 10.52 -4.20 4.39
N PRO A 76 11.10 -3.63 5.46
CA PRO A 76 10.63 -2.37 6.06
C PRO A 76 10.54 -1.21 5.06
N GLU A 77 11.52 -1.08 4.17
CA GLU A 77 11.59 -0.06 3.11
C GLU A 77 10.98 -0.51 1.76
N GLY A 78 10.28 -1.64 1.73
CA GLY A 78 9.76 -2.23 0.50
C GLY A 78 8.56 -1.51 -0.13
N LEU A 79 7.92 -0.59 0.61
CA LEU A 79 6.79 0.21 0.10
C LEU A 79 6.94 1.69 0.45
N LEU A 80 7.00 2.54 -0.58
CA LEU A 80 7.01 4.00 -0.49
C LEU A 80 5.63 4.54 -0.90
N GLN A 81 4.99 5.32 -0.03
CA GLN A 81 3.67 5.87 -0.29
C GLN A 81 3.43 7.15 0.51
N SER A 82 2.75 8.13 -0.10
CA SER A 82 2.29 9.31 0.63
C SER A 82 1.11 8.93 1.54
N CYS A 83 1.28 9.00 2.86
CA CYS A 83 0.27 8.51 3.79
C CYS A 83 -0.56 9.60 4.47
N GLU A 84 0.02 10.76 4.76
CA GLU A 84 -0.65 11.83 5.50
C GLU A 84 -1.15 12.93 4.58
N PHE A 85 -0.31 13.33 3.61
CA PHE A 85 -0.64 14.42 2.69
C PHE A 85 -1.44 13.96 1.46
N ASP A 86 -1.44 12.65 1.18
CA ASP A 86 -2.23 12.04 0.10
C ASP A 86 -2.03 12.71 -1.28
N ALA A 87 -0.79 13.11 -1.57
CA ALA A 87 -0.42 13.70 -2.86
C ALA A 87 -0.46 12.69 -4.02
N MET A 88 -1.34 12.93 -4.99
CA MET A 88 -1.34 12.26 -6.28
C MET A 88 -0.09 12.64 -7.10
N GLY A 89 0.45 11.68 -7.87
CA GLY A 89 1.66 11.86 -8.66
C GLY A 89 2.96 11.66 -7.86
N PHE A 90 2.87 11.11 -6.64
CA PHE A 90 4.03 10.85 -5.79
C PHE A 90 4.87 9.66 -6.27
N SER A 91 4.21 8.62 -6.81
CA SER A 91 4.82 7.31 -7.05
C SER A 91 5.99 7.35 -8.03
N LEU A 92 5.81 7.98 -9.19
CA LEU A 92 6.85 8.05 -10.22
C LEU A 92 8.14 8.76 -9.77
N PRO A 93 8.09 10.00 -9.20
CA PRO A 93 9.30 10.65 -8.72
C PRO A 93 9.93 9.91 -7.53
N ALA A 94 9.12 9.29 -6.66
CA ALA A 94 9.63 8.45 -5.58
C ALA A 94 10.40 7.22 -6.11
N ALA A 95 9.90 6.58 -7.18
CA ALA A 95 10.59 5.48 -7.84
C ALA A 95 11.93 5.91 -8.44
N ILE A 96 11.98 7.09 -9.08
CA ILE A 96 13.22 7.65 -9.63
C ILE A 96 14.22 7.93 -8.51
N GLY A 97 13.77 8.54 -7.40
CA GLY A 97 14.63 8.76 -6.23
C GLY A 97 15.17 7.45 -5.64
N ALA A 98 14.31 6.43 -5.53
CA ALA A 98 14.69 5.12 -5.01
C ALA A 98 15.70 4.40 -5.93
N SER A 99 15.58 4.52 -7.26
CA SER A 99 16.54 3.89 -8.18
C SER A 99 17.92 4.53 -8.10
N ILE A 100 17.98 5.85 -7.85
CA ILE A 100 19.24 6.56 -7.61
C ILE A 100 19.84 6.17 -6.26
N ALA A 101 19.02 6.09 -5.20
CA ALA A 101 19.49 5.73 -3.86
C ALA A 101 19.92 4.26 -3.74
N PHE A 102 19.33 3.36 -4.53
CA PHE A 102 19.56 1.91 -4.48
C PHE A 102 19.89 1.32 -5.87
N PRO A 103 21.06 1.61 -6.44
CA PRO A 103 21.40 1.30 -7.84
C PRO A 103 21.49 -0.20 -8.23
N GLY A 104 21.21 -1.12 -7.30
CA GLY A 104 21.15 -2.56 -7.56
C GLY A 104 19.79 -3.20 -7.27
N LYS A 105 18.83 -2.46 -6.70
CA LYS A 105 17.50 -2.98 -6.37
C LYS A 105 16.55 -2.78 -7.55
N LYS A 106 15.63 -3.73 -7.76
CA LYS A 106 14.51 -3.51 -8.67
C LYS A 106 13.51 -2.57 -8.03
N ILE A 107 13.13 -1.53 -8.78
CA ILE A 107 12.19 -0.51 -8.33
C ILE A 107 10.93 -0.57 -9.19
N PHE A 108 9.77 -0.59 -8.55
CA PHE A 108 8.46 -0.59 -9.22
C PHE A 108 7.68 0.67 -8.85
N SER A 109 7.04 1.28 -9.84
CA SER A 109 6.06 2.34 -9.62
C SER A 109 4.68 1.84 -9.99
N ILE A 110 3.79 1.82 -9.00
CA ILE A 110 2.37 1.57 -9.19
C ILE A 110 1.70 2.93 -9.16
N SER A 111 1.17 3.35 -10.30
CA SER A 111 0.50 4.64 -10.47
C SER A 111 -0.90 4.44 -11.03
N GLY A 112 -1.84 5.25 -10.54
CA GLY A 112 -3.12 5.45 -11.22
C GLY A 112 -2.92 6.30 -12.46
N ASP A 113 -3.86 6.24 -13.39
CA ASP A 113 -3.88 7.08 -14.59
C ASP A 113 -3.85 8.58 -14.26
N GLY A 114 -4.71 9.04 -13.35
CA GLY A 114 -4.78 10.46 -12.99
C GLY A 114 -3.51 10.99 -12.32
N GLY A 115 -2.91 10.21 -11.41
CA GLY A 115 -1.67 10.60 -10.76
C GLY A 115 -0.45 10.52 -11.68
N PHE A 116 -0.42 9.52 -12.57
CA PHE A 116 0.61 9.43 -13.60
C PHE A 116 0.57 10.62 -14.57
N VAL A 117 -0.62 11.02 -15.04
CA VAL A 117 -0.79 12.22 -15.86
C VAL A 117 -0.39 13.48 -15.09
N HIS A 118 -0.78 13.60 -13.82
CA HIS A 118 -0.42 14.76 -12.98
C HIS A 118 1.10 14.98 -12.91
N THR A 119 1.87 13.89 -12.76
CA THR A 119 3.33 13.97 -12.76
C THR A 119 3.88 14.33 -14.14
N LEU A 120 3.38 13.71 -15.22
CA LEU A 120 3.91 13.93 -16.57
C LEU A 120 3.58 15.31 -17.13
N GLU A 121 2.38 15.83 -16.87
CA GLU A 121 1.91 17.11 -17.41
C GLU A 121 2.57 18.30 -16.70
N ASN A 122 2.87 18.18 -15.40
CA ASN A 122 3.58 19.21 -14.64
C ASN A 122 5.11 19.05 -14.65
N SER A 123 5.65 18.15 -15.47
CA SER A 123 7.10 18.01 -15.70
C SER A 123 7.53 18.90 -16.88
N VAL A 124 7.46 20.22 -16.68
CA VAL A 124 8.03 21.25 -17.57
C VAL A 124 8.59 22.40 -16.75
#